data_AF-A0A955DJF4-F1
#
_entry.id   AF-A0A955DJF4-F1
#
_cell.length_a   1.000
_cell.length_b   1.000
_cell.length_c   1.000
_cell.angle_alpha   90.00
_cell.angle_beta   90.00
_cell.angle_gamma   90.00
#
_symmetry.space_group_name_H-M   'P 1'
#
loop_
_entity.id
_entity.type
_entity.pdbx_description
1 polymer ?
#
loop_
_entity_poly.entity_id
_entity_poly.type
_entity_poly.pdbx_seq_one_letter_code
_entity_poly.pdbx_strand_id
1 'polypeptide(L)'
;MAGTWSNARGNGRGNGAAVALQAHEKASDWAPRLEHILHKQLELYRQLAALSTRQQALIAQDQTDGLMALLTDRQRVIDQISEVNREVEPFATQWTSLVGQLEAEPRQRLGLLLEELDQLVAEITSRDEQDRKVLESRRAEASDALDDVSRKRAALGAYGGPRPGVQTTHVTPRYQDRKG
;
A
#
# COMPACT_ATOMS: atom_id res chain seq x y z
N MET A 1 -0.08 -4.10 -30.51
CA MET A 1 0.24 -3.60 -29.16
C MET A 1 -0.62 -4.35 -28.16
N ALA A 2 -0.20 -5.58 -27.83
CA ALA A 2 -0.85 -6.40 -26.83
C ALA A 2 -0.14 -6.12 -25.49
N GLY A 3 -0.64 -5.11 -24.78
CA GLY A 3 -0.19 -4.77 -23.43
C GLY A 3 -0.37 -6.00 -22.53
N THR A 4 0.75 -6.48 -22.00
CA THR A 4 0.85 -7.74 -21.28
C THR A 4 0.13 -7.65 -19.94
N TRP A 5 -1.08 -8.21 -19.86
CA TRP A 5 -1.79 -8.59 -18.62
C TRP A 5 -1.06 -9.68 -17.80
N SER A 6 0.27 -9.70 -17.85
CA SER A 6 1.10 -10.79 -17.31
C SER A 6 1.17 -10.79 -15.78
N ASN A 7 0.60 -9.81 -15.07
CA ASN A 7 0.74 -9.68 -13.62
C ASN A 7 -0.41 -10.30 -12.80
N ALA A 8 -1.47 -10.82 -13.44
CA ALA A 8 -2.62 -11.41 -12.76
C ALA A 8 -2.54 -12.96 -12.60
N ARG A 9 -1.32 -13.55 -12.53
CA ARG A 9 -1.16 -14.99 -12.24
C ARG A 9 -1.21 -15.26 -10.72
N GLY A 10 -2.36 -15.00 -10.11
CA GLY A 10 -2.69 -15.45 -8.76
C GLY A 10 -3.12 -16.92 -8.78
N ASN A 11 -2.36 -17.78 -8.11
CA ASN A 11 -2.57 -19.22 -8.04
C ASN A 11 -3.71 -19.54 -7.04
N GLY A 12 -4.98 -19.52 -7.48
CA GLY A 12 -6.12 -19.64 -6.55
C GLY A 12 -7.42 -20.22 -7.14
N ARG A 13 -7.54 -21.56 -7.13
CA ARG A 13 -8.78 -22.39 -7.16
C ARG A 13 -10.05 -21.74 -7.78
N GLY A 14 -10.10 -21.64 -9.10
CA GLY A 14 -11.24 -21.14 -9.88
C GLY A 14 -12.24 -22.20 -10.37
N ASN A 15 -12.96 -22.90 -9.49
CA ASN A 15 -14.01 -23.83 -9.96
C ASN A 15 -15.41 -23.18 -10.09
N GLY A 16 -15.66 -22.06 -9.40
CA GLY A 16 -16.96 -21.36 -9.47
C GLY A 16 -17.07 -20.36 -10.62
N ALA A 17 -15.97 -19.69 -10.97
CA ALA A 17 -15.97 -18.64 -11.99
C ALA A 17 -16.04 -19.18 -13.43
N ALA A 18 -15.50 -20.37 -13.67
CA ALA A 18 -15.53 -21.03 -14.98
C ALA A 18 -16.96 -21.37 -15.42
N VAL A 19 -17.88 -21.63 -14.48
CA VAL A 19 -19.29 -21.95 -14.77
C VAL A 19 -20.08 -20.70 -15.16
N ALA A 20 -19.73 -19.52 -14.62
CA ALA A 20 -20.44 -18.27 -14.90
C ALA A 20 -20.17 -17.71 -16.30
N LEU A 21 -18.99 -17.95 -16.87
CA LEU A 21 -18.66 -17.53 -18.25
C LEU A 21 -19.34 -18.39 -19.32
N GLN A 22 -19.56 -19.68 -19.04
CA GLN A 22 -20.21 -20.60 -19.99
C GLN A 22 -21.67 -20.22 -20.28
N ALA A 23 -22.31 -19.40 -19.44
CA ALA A 23 -23.68 -18.94 -19.63
C ALA A 23 -23.82 -17.74 -20.59
N HIS A 24 -22.72 -17.09 -21.00
CA HIS A 24 -22.73 -15.91 -21.85
C HIS A 24 -22.02 -16.18 -23.19
N GLU A 25 -22.68 -16.95 -24.07
CA GLU A 25 -22.11 -17.35 -25.37
C GLU A 25 -21.89 -16.18 -26.34
N LYS A 26 -22.52 -15.01 -26.14
CA LYS A 26 -22.48 -13.89 -27.08
C LYS A 26 -21.71 -12.69 -26.55
N ALA A 27 -20.91 -12.09 -27.42
CA ALA A 27 -20.19 -10.83 -27.19
C ALA A 27 -21.09 -9.68 -26.69
N SER A 28 -22.33 -9.63 -27.16
CA SER A 28 -23.34 -8.64 -26.73
C SER A 28 -23.64 -8.69 -25.23
N ASP A 29 -23.45 -9.84 -24.59
CA ASP A 29 -23.93 -10.08 -23.23
C ASP A 29 -22.82 -9.83 -22.21
N TRP A 30 -21.59 -10.24 -22.54
CA TRP A 30 -20.46 -10.14 -21.61
C TRP A 30 -19.68 -8.83 -21.73
N ALA A 31 -19.64 -8.20 -22.92
CA ALA A 31 -18.84 -6.99 -23.13
C ALA A 31 -19.31 -5.79 -22.27
N PRO A 32 -20.62 -5.48 -22.16
CA PRO A 32 -21.08 -4.41 -21.28
C PRO A 32 -20.78 -4.66 -19.81
N ARG A 33 -20.82 -5.94 -19.39
CA ARG A 33 -20.47 -6.33 -18.02
C ARG A 33 -19.01 -6.07 -17.74
N LEU A 34 -18.11 -6.48 -18.64
CA LEU A 34 -16.68 -6.21 -18.49
C LEU A 34 -16.41 -4.70 -18.47
N GLU A 35 -17.02 -3.94 -19.40
CA GLU A 35 -16.89 -2.48 -19.45
C GLU A 35 -17.30 -1.83 -18.12
N HIS A 36 -18.41 -2.27 -17.53
CA HIS A 36 -18.85 -1.82 -16.21
C HIS A 36 -17.83 -2.14 -15.10
N ILE A 37 -17.28 -3.36 -15.09
CA ILE A 37 -16.26 -3.77 -14.11
C ILE A 37 -15.00 -2.91 -14.26
N LEU A 38 -14.53 -2.66 -15.48
CA LEU A 38 -13.36 -1.82 -15.74
C LEU A 38 -13.60 -0.37 -15.31
N HIS A 39 -14.79 0.18 -15.55
CA HIS A 39 -15.13 1.52 -15.04
C HIS A 39 -15.07 1.60 -13.51
N LYS A 40 -15.59 0.58 -12.81
CA LYS A 40 -15.50 0.49 -11.34
C LYS A 40 -14.04 0.42 -10.88
N GLN A 41 -13.19 -0.35 -11.56
CA GLN A 41 -11.75 -0.36 -11.26
C GLN A 41 -11.14 1.03 -11.45
N LEU A 42 -11.46 1.70 -12.54
CA LEU A 42 -10.92 3.01 -12.89
C LEU A 42 -11.29 4.06 -11.84
N GLU A 43 -12.54 4.03 -11.35
CA GLU A 43 -12.98 4.87 -10.24
C GLU A 43 -12.15 4.61 -8.97
N LEU A 44 -11.96 3.34 -8.60
CA LEU A 44 -11.17 2.97 -7.41
C LEU A 44 -9.69 3.37 -7.54
N TYR A 45 -9.08 3.20 -8.72
CA TYR A 45 -7.71 3.65 -8.96
C TYR A 45 -7.57 5.17 -8.94
N ARG A 46 -8.56 5.92 -9.45
CA ARG A 46 -8.59 7.39 -9.31
C ARG A 46 -8.71 7.81 -7.85
N GLN A 47 -9.55 7.13 -7.05
CA GLN A 47 -9.62 7.37 -5.61
C GLN A 47 -8.26 7.09 -4.95
N LEU A 48 -7.60 5.98 -5.28
CA LEU A 48 -6.28 5.64 -4.77
C LEU A 48 -5.21 6.68 -5.16
N ALA A 49 -5.24 7.18 -6.40
CA ALA A 49 -4.36 8.24 -6.87
C ALA A 49 -4.54 9.54 -6.08
N ALA A 50 -5.79 9.95 -5.82
CA ALA A 50 -6.09 11.11 -5.00
C ALA A 50 -5.57 10.94 -3.55
N LEU A 51 -5.69 9.74 -2.99
CA LEU A 51 -5.12 9.42 -1.68
C LEU A 51 -3.57 9.47 -1.72
N SER A 52 -2.90 8.99 -2.77
CA SER A 52 -1.43 9.13 -2.91
C SER A 52 -1.00 10.59 -2.94
N THR A 53 -1.71 11.47 -3.66
CA THR A 53 -1.42 12.92 -3.65
C THR A 53 -1.58 13.51 -2.25
N ARG A 54 -2.61 13.11 -1.51
CA ARG A 54 -2.81 13.56 -0.12
C ARG A 54 -1.71 13.03 0.80
N GLN A 55 -1.23 11.82 0.59
CA GLN A 55 -0.12 11.23 1.33
C GLN A 55 1.13 12.10 1.23
N GLN A 56 1.50 12.47 0.00
CA GLN A 56 2.65 13.32 -0.26
C GLN A 56 2.55 14.66 0.49
N ALA A 57 1.36 15.26 0.54
CA ALA A 57 1.14 16.51 1.29
C ALA A 57 1.29 16.31 2.81
N LEU A 58 0.78 15.22 3.37
CA LEU A 58 0.90 14.90 4.80
C LEU A 58 2.35 14.61 5.18
N ILE A 59 3.08 13.89 4.33
CA ILE A 59 4.53 13.68 4.48
C ILE A 59 5.22 15.05 4.44
N ALA A 60 4.99 15.88 3.44
CA ALA A 60 5.62 17.21 3.36
C ALA A 60 5.39 18.08 4.62
N GLN A 61 4.30 17.88 5.35
CA GLN A 61 3.91 18.63 6.54
C GLN A 61 4.23 17.91 7.87
N ASP A 62 4.88 16.75 7.85
CA ASP A 62 5.16 15.91 9.03
C ASP A 62 3.92 15.56 9.87
N GLN A 63 2.76 15.42 9.22
CA GLN A 63 1.48 15.11 9.88
C GLN A 63 1.25 13.60 10.04
N THR A 64 1.98 12.98 10.98
CA THR A 64 1.97 11.53 11.21
C THR A 64 0.58 10.95 11.51
N ASP A 65 -0.22 11.62 12.35
CA ASP A 65 -1.56 11.13 12.69
C ASP A 65 -2.49 11.12 11.47
N GLY A 66 -2.39 12.17 10.65
CA GLY A 66 -3.12 12.26 9.38
C GLY A 66 -2.69 11.17 8.40
N LEU A 67 -1.39 10.85 8.37
CA LEU A 67 -0.84 9.79 7.54
C LEU A 67 -1.39 8.42 7.93
N MET A 68 -1.49 8.11 9.22
CA MET A 68 -2.05 6.85 9.70
C MET A 68 -3.53 6.67 9.32
N ALA A 69 -4.33 7.74 9.45
CA ALA A 69 -5.72 7.72 9.01
C ALA A 69 -5.82 7.48 7.49
N LEU A 70 -4.98 8.16 6.71
CA LEU A 70 -4.94 8.01 5.25
C LEU A 70 -4.58 6.58 4.81
N LEU A 71 -3.61 5.94 5.48
CA LEU A 71 -3.23 4.55 5.18
C LEU A 71 -4.39 3.58 5.39
N THR A 72 -5.25 3.83 6.38
CA THR A 72 -6.47 3.04 6.61
C THR A 72 -7.45 3.18 5.45
N ASP A 73 -7.66 4.41 4.96
CA ASP A 73 -8.52 4.66 3.81
C ASP A 73 -7.97 4.03 2.53
N ARG A 74 -6.65 4.07 2.32
CA ARG A 74 -5.98 3.40 1.20
C ARG A 74 -6.18 1.90 1.24
N GLN A 75 -6.02 1.26 2.41
CA GLN A 75 -6.23 -0.18 2.55
C GLN A 75 -7.65 -0.57 2.14
N ARG A 76 -8.67 0.21 2.56
CA ARG A 76 -10.06 -0.03 2.16
C ARG A 76 -10.25 0.00 0.64
N VAL A 77 -9.64 0.97 -0.04
CA VAL A 77 -9.70 1.06 -1.51
C VAL A 77 -8.97 -0.12 -2.17
N ILE A 78 -7.80 -0.52 -1.65
CA ILE A 78 -7.05 -1.68 -2.13
C ILE A 78 -7.85 -2.99 -1.98
N ASP A 79 -8.56 -3.15 -0.87
CA ASP A 79 -9.42 -4.31 -0.63
C ASP A 79 -10.57 -4.36 -1.66
N GLN A 80 -11.17 -3.21 -1.96
CA GLN A 80 -12.21 -3.09 -3.00
C GLN A 80 -11.64 -3.37 -4.40
N ILE A 81 -10.45 -2.86 -4.74
CA ILE A 81 -9.77 -3.18 -6.01
C ILE A 81 -9.53 -4.69 -6.10
N SER A 82 -9.09 -5.31 -5.01
CA SER A 82 -8.84 -6.75 -4.95
C SER A 82 -10.11 -7.57 -5.18
N GLU A 83 -11.24 -7.13 -4.66
CA GLU A 83 -12.55 -7.75 -4.91
C GLU A 83 -12.94 -7.64 -6.39
N VAL A 84 -12.86 -6.44 -6.97
CA VAL A 84 -13.21 -6.21 -8.38
C VAL A 84 -12.26 -6.94 -9.33
N ASN A 85 -10.97 -7.08 -8.99
CA ASN A 85 -10.01 -7.86 -9.77
C ASN A 85 -10.40 -9.34 -9.89
N ARG A 86 -11.04 -9.91 -8.86
CA ARG A 86 -11.58 -11.29 -8.93
C ARG A 86 -12.73 -11.40 -9.93
N GLU A 87 -13.49 -10.33 -10.14
CA GLU A 87 -14.54 -10.29 -11.16
C GLU A 87 -13.96 -10.21 -12.58
N VAL A 88 -12.76 -9.64 -12.75
CA VAL A 88 -12.06 -9.54 -14.05
C VAL A 88 -11.32 -10.82 -14.41
N GLU A 89 -10.80 -11.57 -13.43
CA GLU A 89 -10.03 -12.81 -13.63
C GLU A 89 -10.60 -13.74 -14.73
N PRO A 90 -11.92 -14.02 -14.78
CA PRO A 90 -12.47 -14.94 -15.75
C PRO A 90 -12.29 -14.41 -17.19
N PHE A 91 -12.44 -13.10 -17.40
CA PHE A 91 -12.22 -12.44 -18.69
C PHE A 91 -10.73 -12.42 -19.05
N ALA A 92 -9.85 -12.18 -18.07
CA ALA A 92 -8.40 -12.12 -18.30
C ALA A 92 -7.85 -13.47 -18.79
N THR A 93 -8.33 -14.59 -18.24
CA THR A 93 -7.88 -15.94 -18.68
C THR A 93 -8.25 -16.27 -20.13
N GLN A 94 -9.29 -15.64 -20.67
CA GLN A 94 -9.81 -15.87 -22.02
C GLN A 94 -9.68 -14.65 -22.94
N TRP A 95 -8.90 -13.64 -22.52
CA TRP A 95 -8.87 -12.31 -23.12
C TRP A 95 -8.69 -12.34 -24.65
N THR A 96 -7.70 -13.07 -25.13
CA THR A 96 -7.39 -13.17 -26.56
C THR A 96 -8.56 -13.73 -27.38
N SER A 97 -9.28 -14.73 -26.84
CA SER A 97 -10.44 -15.33 -27.50
C SER A 97 -11.63 -14.37 -27.51
N LEU A 98 -11.93 -13.78 -26.35
CA LEU A 98 -13.08 -12.87 -26.16
C LEU A 98 -12.93 -11.61 -27.01
N VAL A 99 -11.75 -10.98 -27.01
CA VAL A 99 -11.49 -9.76 -27.81
C VAL A 99 -11.54 -10.04 -29.31
N GLY A 100 -11.19 -11.25 -29.74
CA GLY A 100 -11.33 -11.68 -31.13
C GLY A 100 -12.78 -11.67 -31.62
N GLN A 101 -13.75 -11.88 -30.72
CA GLN A 101 -15.18 -11.92 -31.02
C GLN A 101 -15.85 -10.54 -31.01
N LEU A 102 -15.17 -9.50 -30.48
CA LEU A 102 -15.72 -8.15 -30.42
C LEU A 102 -15.69 -7.46 -31.79
N GLU A 103 -16.68 -6.60 -32.02
CA GLU A 103 -16.61 -5.60 -33.08
C GLU A 103 -15.56 -4.53 -32.78
N ALA A 104 -15.20 -3.73 -33.79
CA ALA A 104 -14.12 -2.75 -33.68
C ALA A 104 -14.37 -1.70 -32.59
N GLU A 105 -15.61 -1.22 -32.45
CA GLU A 105 -15.95 -0.12 -31.55
C GLU A 105 -15.90 -0.54 -30.06
N PRO A 106 -16.56 -1.64 -29.60
CA PRO A 106 -16.40 -2.11 -28.22
C PRO A 106 -14.96 -2.51 -27.89
N ARG A 107 -14.24 -3.12 -28.85
CA ARG A 107 -12.83 -3.46 -28.67
C ARG A 107 -11.98 -2.22 -28.40
N GLN A 108 -12.20 -1.14 -29.15
CA GLN A 108 -11.49 0.11 -28.97
C GLN A 108 -11.80 0.75 -27.62
N ARG A 109 -13.09 0.79 -27.22
CA ARG A 109 -13.48 1.32 -25.89
C ARG A 109 -12.80 0.58 -24.75
N LEU A 110 -12.86 -0.76 -24.75
CA LEU A 110 -12.17 -1.55 -23.75
C LEU A 110 -10.66 -1.30 -23.78
N GLY A 111 -10.05 -1.22 -24.97
CA GLY A 111 -8.63 -0.88 -25.11
C GLY A 111 -8.24 0.43 -24.42
N LEU A 112 -9.05 1.49 -24.60
CA LEU A 112 -8.82 2.79 -23.96
C LEU A 112 -8.94 2.73 -22.43
N LEU A 113 -9.93 2.00 -21.91
CA LEU A 113 -10.09 1.81 -20.46
C LEU A 113 -8.89 1.10 -19.83
N LEU A 114 -8.33 0.11 -20.54
CA LEU A 114 -7.17 -0.63 -20.06
C LEU A 114 -5.89 0.20 -20.11
N GLU A 115 -5.71 0.98 -21.17
CA GLU A 115 -4.60 1.92 -21.27
C GLU A 115 -4.65 2.96 -20.14
N GLU A 116 -5.84 3.50 -19.84
CA GLU A 116 -6.02 4.45 -18.73
C GLU A 116 -5.72 3.79 -17.35
N LEU A 117 -6.17 2.55 -17.14
CA LEU A 117 -5.84 1.80 -15.92
C LEU A 117 -4.33 1.58 -15.78
N ASP A 118 -3.65 1.17 -16.85
CA ASP A 118 -2.20 0.97 -16.85
C ASP A 118 -1.44 2.26 -16.51
N GLN A 119 -1.87 3.39 -17.06
CA GLN A 119 -1.31 4.71 -16.77
C GLN A 119 -1.48 5.09 -15.29
N LEU A 120 -2.69 4.91 -14.73
CA LEU A 120 -2.96 5.20 -13.32
C LEU A 120 -2.13 4.33 -12.38
N VAL A 121 -2.02 3.03 -12.67
CA VAL A 121 -1.20 2.10 -11.87
C VAL A 121 0.26 2.53 -11.87
N ALA A 122 0.81 2.87 -13.04
CA ALA A 122 2.20 3.31 -13.15
C ALA A 122 2.46 4.62 -12.38
N GLU A 123 1.54 5.57 -12.46
CA GLU A 123 1.61 6.85 -11.76
C GLU A 123 1.57 6.67 -10.24
N ILE A 124 0.62 5.88 -9.72
CA ILE A 124 0.51 5.55 -8.29
C ILE A 124 1.78 4.87 -7.80
N THR A 125 2.24 3.83 -8.52
CA THR A 125 3.45 3.09 -8.13
C THR A 125 4.68 3.99 -8.08
N SER A 126 4.83 4.90 -9.05
CA SER A 126 5.94 5.86 -9.08
C SER A 126 5.91 6.81 -7.88
N ARG A 127 4.73 7.34 -7.54
CA ARG A 127 4.57 8.22 -6.37
C ARG A 127 4.83 7.50 -5.05
N ASP A 128 4.25 6.32 -4.87
CA ASP A 128 4.40 5.55 -3.64
C ASP A 128 5.88 5.19 -3.40
N GLU A 129 6.64 4.89 -4.46
CA GLU A 129 8.08 4.65 -4.38
C GLU A 129 8.88 5.91 -4.02
N GLN A 130 8.46 7.08 -4.48
CA GLN A 130 9.07 8.36 -4.09
C GLN A 130 8.79 8.68 -2.62
N ASP A 131 7.53 8.54 -2.19
CA ASP A 131 7.12 8.75 -0.80
C ASP A 131 7.86 7.81 0.16
N ARG A 132 8.02 6.53 -0.21
CA ARG A 132 8.81 5.56 0.54
C ARG A 132 10.24 6.03 0.78
N LYS A 133 10.91 6.54 -0.27
CA LYS A 133 12.29 7.07 -0.16
C LYS A 133 12.37 8.28 0.76
N VAL A 134 11.39 9.18 0.69
CA VAL A 134 11.34 10.36 1.58
C VAL A 134 11.21 9.94 3.04
N LEU A 135 10.29 9.01 3.34
CA LEU A 135 10.10 8.49 4.70
C LEU A 135 11.35 7.74 5.21
N GLU A 136 12.02 6.99 4.35
CA GLU A 136 13.28 6.31 4.69
C GLU A 136 14.40 7.29 5.03
N SER A 137 14.58 8.35 4.24
CA SER A 137 15.57 9.42 4.52
C SER A 137 15.30 10.06 5.88
N ARG A 138 14.04 10.46 6.13
CA ARG A 138 13.66 11.11 7.39
C ARG A 138 13.84 10.22 8.59
N ARG A 139 13.55 8.92 8.44
CA ARG A 139 13.81 7.94 9.49
C ARG A 139 15.30 7.87 9.83
N ALA A 140 16.17 7.85 8.82
CA ALA A 140 17.61 7.84 9.02
C ALA A 140 18.10 9.11 9.74
N GLU A 141 17.64 10.29 9.31
CA GLU A 141 17.96 11.57 9.94
C GLU A 141 17.52 11.62 11.41
N ALA A 142 16.32 11.12 11.73
CA ALA A 142 15.82 11.04 13.10
C ALA A 142 16.67 10.08 13.95
N SER A 143 17.08 8.95 13.40
CA SER A 143 17.99 8.00 14.09
C SER A 143 19.35 8.63 14.40
N ASP A 144 19.95 9.34 13.44
CA ASP A 144 21.24 10.02 13.63
C ASP A 144 21.15 11.11 14.72
N ALA A 145 20.04 11.86 14.75
CA ALA A 145 19.81 12.86 15.79
C ALA A 145 19.68 12.24 17.19
N LEU A 146 19.00 11.08 17.32
CA LEU A 146 18.89 10.36 18.58
C LEU A 146 20.23 9.81 19.07
N ASP A 147 21.07 9.33 18.15
CA ASP A 147 22.41 8.86 18.45
C ASP A 147 23.31 9.99 18.94
N ASP A 148 23.26 11.16 18.30
CA ASP A 148 24.02 12.33 18.72
C ASP A 148 23.60 12.81 20.13
N VAL A 149 22.30 12.87 20.42
CA VAL A 149 21.78 13.21 21.76
C VAL A 149 22.28 12.19 22.80
N SER A 150 22.26 10.90 22.45
CA SER A 150 22.73 9.83 23.34
C SER A 150 24.23 9.93 23.62
N ARG A 151 25.05 10.21 22.60
CA ARG A 151 26.50 10.44 22.74
C ARG A 151 26.81 11.67 23.59
N LYS A 152 26.08 12.78 23.39
CA LYS A 152 26.20 13.99 24.21
C LYS A 152 25.89 13.73 25.68
N ARG A 153 24.85 12.95 25.99
CA ARG A 153 24.52 12.53 27.36
C ARG A 153 25.62 11.66 27.98
N ALA A 154 26.18 10.72 27.22
CA ALA A 154 27.30 9.89 27.68
C ALA A 154 28.55 10.74 28.01
N ALA A 155 28.87 11.72 27.16
CA ALA A 155 29.98 12.65 27.39
C ALA A 155 29.75 13.50 28.67
N LEU A 156 28.55 14.03 28.87
CA LEU A 156 28.21 14.78 30.09
C LEU A 156 28.31 13.90 31.35
N GLY A 157 27.91 12.63 31.27
CA GLY A 157 28.08 11.67 32.35
C GLY A 157 29.55 11.37 32.70
N ALA A 158 30.44 11.36 31.70
CA ALA A 158 31.87 11.15 31.91
C ALA A 158 32.55 12.34 32.62
N TYR A 159 32.16 13.57 32.29
CA TYR A 159 32.73 14.78 32.93
C TYR A 159 32.03 15.17 34.24
N GLY A 160 30.77 14.76 34.43
CA GLY A 160 30.01 14.94 35.67
C GLY A 160 30.27 13.89 36.75
N GLY A 161 31.40 13.17 36.66
CA GLY A 161 31.78 12.09 37.57
C GLY A 161 31.57 12.46 39.04
N PRO A 162 31.21 11.49 39.90
CA PRO A 162 30.83 11.73 41.28
C PRO A 162 31.91 12.59 41.94
N ARG A 163 31.52 13.78 42.41
CA ARG A 163 32.42 14.66 43.15
C ARG A 163 33.11 13.81 44.22
N PRO A 164 34.44 13.64 44.16
CA PRO A 164 35.16 12.91 45.19
C PRO A 164 35.08 13.76 46.47
N GLY A 165 34.13 13.45 47.36
CA GLY A 165 33.99 14.22 48.60
C GLY A 165 32.73 13.97 49.43
N VAL A 166 31.65 13.41 48.89
CA VAL A 166 30.46 13.10 49.70
C VAL A 166 30.53 11.64 50.14
N GLN A 167 31.15 11.41 51.30
CA GLN A 167 31.04 10.16 52.03
C GLN A 167 29.57 9.96 52.44
N THR A 168 28.78 9.31 51.60
CA THR A 168 27.51 8.72 52.02
C THR A 168 27.85 7.57 52.96
N THR A 169 27.66 7.85 54.25
CA THR A 169 27.74 6.87 55.33
C THR A 169 26.87 5.67 54.98
N HIS A 170 27.50 4.51 55.01
CA HIS A 170 26.98 3.21 54.65
C HIS A 170 25.89 2.79 55.65
N VAL A 171 24.62 3.07 55.36
CA VAL A 171 23.49 2.53 56.13
C VAL A 171 23.21 1.12 55.62
N THR A 172 23.70 0.11 56.33
CA THR A 172 23.40 -1.30 56.07
C THR A 172 21.93 -1.61 56.36
N PRO A 173 21.14 -2.12 55.40
CA PRO A 173 19.78 -2.58 55.67
C PRO A 173 19.85 -3.87 56.50
N ARG A 174 19.57 -3.73 57.80
CA ARG A 174 19.47 -4.85 58.73
C ARG A 174 18.14 -5.56 58.47
N TYR A 175 18.18 -6.67 57.72
CA TYR A 175 17.07 -7.61 57.60
C TYR A 175 16.77 -8.18 58.99
N GLN A 176 15.66 -7.74 59.60
CA GLN A 176 15.08 -8.40 60.76
C GLN A 176 14.27 -9.58 60.26
N ASP A 177 14.79 -10.78 60.54
CA ASP A 177 14.02 -12.02 60.64
C ASP A 177 12.77 -11.77 61.48
N ARG A 178 11.59 -11.99 60.90
CA ARG A 178 10.35 -12.17 61.66
C ARG A 178 9.79 -13.54 61.30
N LYS A 179 10.15 -14.52 62.13
CA LYS A 179 9.40 -15.78 62.27
C LYS A 179 8.07 -15.46 62.95
N GLY A 180 6.99 -15.97 62.36
CA GLY A 180 5.63 -16.04 62.89
C GLY A 180 4.86 -17.02 62.04
#